data_AF-A0A426X5E4-F1
#
_entry.id   AF-A0A426X5E4-F1
#
_cell.length_a   1.000
_cell.length_b   1.000
_cell.length_c   1.000
_cell.angle_alpha   90.00
_cell.angle_beta   90.00
_cell.angle_gamma   90.00
#
_symmetry.space_group_name_H-M   'P 1'
#
loop_
_entity.id
_entity.type
_entity.pdbx_description
1 polymer ?
#
loop_
_entity_poly.entity_id
_entity_poly.type
_entity_poly.pdbx_seq_one_letter_code
_entity_poly.pdbx_strand_id
1 'polypeptide(L)'
;MLKKIEHLETFKRKMLGEKLESCSIEELHELESKLEHGLRRIRGKKQQLLEEQLAQLQQKENTLMEENTLLREKLQPNRPTEAANEVVLDDIPGEHAEANVETELCIGCPGRGKTDGILQG
;
A
#
# COMPACT_ATOMS: atom_id res chain seq x y z
N MET A 1 -9.35 -43.57 8.69
CA MET A 1 -8.71 -42.25 8.47
C MET A 1 -8.73 -41.82 7.00
N LEU A 2 -8.26 -42.64 6.06
CA LEU A 2 -8.20 -42.29 4.62
C LEU A 2 -9.55 -41.81 4.02
N LYS A 3 -10.65 -42.53 4.27
CA LYS A 3 -11.99 -42.15 3.77
C LYS A 3 -12.45 -40.75 4.20
N LYS A 4 -12.04 -40.29 5.39
CA LYS A 4 -12.39 -38.96 5.90
C LYS A 4 -11.60 -37.87 5.19
N ILE A 5 -10.34 -38.13 4.87
CA ILE A 5 -9.48 -37.23 4.11
C ILE A 5 -10.03 -37.10 2.68
N GLU A 6 -10.34 -38.20 2.03
CA GLU A 6 -10.93 -38.21 0.68
C GLU A 6 -12.24 -37.42 0.60
N HIS A 7 -13.10 -37.57 1.61
CA HIS A 7 -14.33 -36.78 1.69
C HIS A 7 -14.07 -35.28 1.86
N LEU A 8 -13.08 -34.89 2.67
CA LEU A 8 -12.70 -33.49 2.82
C LEU A 8 -12.08 -32.91 1.54
N GLU A 9 -11.29 -33.69 0.81
CA GLU A 9 -10.69 -33.27 -0.46
C GLU A 9 -11.72 -33.14 -1.58
N THR A 10 -12.70 -34.05 -1.65
CA THR A 10 -13.82 -33.91 -2.58
C THR A 10 -14.66 -32.69 -2.25
N PHE A 11 -14.97 -32.46 -0.97
CA PHE A 11 -15.67 -31.26 -0.54
C PHE A 11 -14.87 -29.98 -0.86
N LYS A 12 -13.55 -29.95 -0.62
CA LYS A 12 -12.69 -28.81 -0.97
C LYS A 12 -12.75 -28.50 -2.46
N ARG A 13 -12.66 -29.52 -3.32
CA ARG A 13 -12.76 -29.35 -4.78
C ARG A 13 -14.11 -28.77 -5.18
N LYS A 14 -15.22 -29.28 -4.61
CA LYS A 14 -16.55 -28.71 -4.81
C LYS A 14 -16.59 -27.23 -4.41
N MET A 15 -16.08 -26.87 -3.21
CA MET A 15 -15.98 -25.46 -2.76
C MET A 15 -15.14 -24.56 -3.66
N LEU A 16 -14.22 -25.13 -4.46
CA LEU A 16 -13.42 -24.42 -5.45
C LEU A 16 -14.06 -24.36 -6.84
N GLY A 17 -15.28 -24.90 -7.00
CA GLY A 17 -16.00 -24.95 -8.27
C GLY A 17 -15.62 -26.13 -9.18
N GLU A 18 -14.88 -27.10 -8.66
CA GLU A 18 -14.44 -28.27 -9.44
C GLU A 18 -15.38 -29.47 -9.27
N LYS A 19 -15.51 -30.29 -10.32
CA LYS A 19 -16.24 -31.58 -10.31
C LYS A 19 -17.71 -31.48 -9.85
N LEU A 20 -18.38 -30.39 -10.23
CA LEU A 20 -19.77 -30.12 -9.87
C LEU A 20 -20.81 -30.91 -10.68
N GLU A 21 -20.39 -31.63 -11.73
CA GLU A 21 -21.26 -32.42 -12.63
C GLU A 21 -22.14 -33.45 -11.89
N SER A 22 -21.69 -33.89 -10.71
CA SER A 22 -22.38 -34.87 -9.86
C SER A 22 -23.22 -34.26 -8.75
N CYS A 23 -23.24 -32.92 -8.63
CA CYS A 23 -24.01 -32.22 -7.61
C CYS A 23 -25.47 -32.06 -8.03
N SER A 24 -26.39 -32.23 -7.07
CA SER A 24 -27.79 -31.83 -7.26
C SER A 24 -27.94 -30.31 -7.16
N ILE A 25 -29.10 -29.80 -7.57
CA ILE A 25 -29.41 -28.36 -7.49
C ILE A 25 -29.40 -27.89 -6.03
N GLU A 26 -29.90 -28.70 -5.11
CA GLU A 26 -29.91 -28.41 -3.67
C GLU A 26 -28.49 -28.34 -3.11
N GLU A 27 -27.62 -29.29 -3.48
CA GLU A 27 -26.20 -29.27 -3.07
C GLU A 27 -25.47 -28.02 -3.59
N LEU A 28 -25.75 -27.60 -4.82
CA LEU A 28 -25.18 -26.40 -5.41
C LEU A 28 -25.64 -25.13 -4.69
N HIS A 29 -26.94 -25.04 -4.37
CA HIS A 29 -27.48 -23.91 -3.62
C HIS A 29 -26.91 -23.83 -2.19
N GLU A 30 -26.73 -24.96 -1.52
CA GLU A 30 -26.03 -25.00 -0.23
C GLU A 30 -24.57 -24.54 -0.34
N LEU A 31 -23.87 -24.97 -1.39
CA LEU A 31 -22.48 -24.61 -1.63
C LEU A 31 -22.34 -23.11 -1.84
N GLU A 32 -23.19 -22.54 -2.69
CA GLU A 32 -23.27 -21.11 -2.96
C GLU A 32 -23.53 -20.32 -1.67
N SER A 33 -24.55 -20.71 -0.89
CA SER A 33 -24.87 -20.07 0.38
C SER A 33 -23.67 -20.11 1.34
N LYS A 34 -23.00 -21.26 1.49
CA LYS A 34 -21.81 -21.39 2.35
C LYS A 34 -20.67 -20.47 1.88
N LEU A 35 -20.43 -20.39 0.58
CA LEU A 35 -19.42 -19.50 -0.01
C LEU A 35 -19.77 -18.03 0.23
N GLU A 36 -21.02 -17.63 0.00
CA GLU A 36 -21.47 -16.25 0.20
C GLU A 36 -21.30 -15.82 1.67
N HIS A 37 -21.75 -16.65 2.61
CA HIS A 37 -21.58 -16.40 4.04
C HIS A 37 -20.10 -16.32 4.43
N GLY A 38 -19.27 -17.23 3.91
CA GLY A 38 -17.82 -17.22 4.14
C GLY A 38 -17.16 -15.94 3.64
N LEU A 39 -17.47 -15.53 2.41
CA LEU A 39 -16.96 -14.30 1.80
C LEU A 39 -17.41 -13.06 2.57
N ARG A 40 -18.69 -12.99 2.97
CA ARG A 40 -19.22 -11.89 3.78
C ARG A 40 -18.46 -11.76 5.10
N ARG A 41 -18.19 -12.88 5.78
CA ARG A 41 -17.40 -12.90 7.02
C ARG A 41 -15.96 -12.46 6.81
N ILE A 42 -15.29 -12.93 5.76
CA ILE A 42 -13.91 -12.55 5.44
C ILE A 42 -13.83 -11.05 5.15
N ARG A 43 -14.73 -10.53 4.30
CA ARG A 43 -14.79 -9.11 3.97
C ARG A 43 -15.09 -8.26 5.21
N GLY A 44 -16.05 -8.67 6.04
CA GLY A 44 -16.36 -7.98 7.29
C GLY A 44 -15.15 -7.90 8.23
N LYS A 45 -14.43 -9.00 8.43
CA LYS A 45 -13.20 -9.00 9.24
C LYS A 45 -12.09 -8.11 8.65
N LYS A 46 -11.90 -8.16 7.33
CA LYS A 46 -10.92 -7.30 6.65
C LYS A 46 -11.28 -5.82 6.83
N GLN A 47 -12.56 -5.48 6.71
CA GLN A 47 -13.05 -4.13 6.89
C GLN A 47 -12.79 -3.64 8.32
N GLN A 48 -13.18 -4.42 9.33
CA GLN A 48 -12.96 -4.10 10.74
C GLN A 48 -11.47 -3.84 11.04
N LEU A 49 -10.58 -4.71 10.57
CA LEU A 49 -9.15 -4.55 10.78
C LEU A 49 -8.60 -3.26 10.14
N LEU A 50 -9.08 -2.92 8.94
CA LEU A 50 -8.65 -1.69 8.25
C LEU A 50 -9.18 -0.45 8.95
N GLU A 51 -10.41 -0.47 9.45
CA GLU A 51 -10.99 0.63 10.24
C GLU A 51 -10.22 0.85 11.55
N GLU A 52 -9.85 -0.23 12.24
CA GLU A 52 -9.01 -0.15 13.44
C GLU A 52 -7.64 0.48 13.14
N GLN A 53 -6.98 0.06 12.05
CA GLN A 53 -5.70 0.64 11.63
C GLN A 53 -5.84 2.11 11.25
N LEU A 54 -6.90 2.49 10.54
CA LEU A 54 -7.17 3.87 10.18
C LEU A 54 -7.35 4.75 11.42
N ALA A 55 -8.13 4.29 12.40
CA ALA A 55 -8.35 5.00 13.66
C ALA A 55 -7.05 5.21 14.44
N GLN A 56 -6.20 4.17 14.51
CA GLN A 56 -4.89 4.27 15.17
C GLN A 56 -3.98 5.30 14.49
N LEU A 57 -3.96 5.32 13.15
CA LEU A 57 -3.16 6.28 12.39
C LEU A 57 -3.67 7.71 12.56
N GLN A 58 -4.98 7.93 12.52
CA GLN A 58 -5.59 9.24 12.76
C GLN A 58 -5.29 9.76 14.16
N GLN A 59 -5.36 8.90 15.19
CA GLN A 59 -4.98 9.29 16.54
C GLN A 59 -3.51 9.72 16.61
N LYS A 60 -2.61 8.96 15.96
CA LYS A 60 -1.19 9.30 15.92
C LYS A 60 -0.94 10.60 15.17
N GLU A 61 -1.62 10.82 14.05
CA GLU A 61 -1.56 12.07 13.29
C GLU A 61 -1.94 13.27 14.16
N ASN A 62 -3.04 13.17 14.91
CA ASN A 62 -3.50 14.23 15.81
C ASN A 62 -2.48 14.53 16.91
N THR A 63 -1.96 13.50 17.60
CA THR A 63 -0.93 13.69 18.63
C THR A 63 0.34 14.35 18.06
N LEU A 64 0.78 13.93 16.87
CA LEU A 64 1.95 14.54 16.23
C LEU A 64 1.69 15.98 15.80
N MET A 65 0.49 16.30 15.33
CA MET A 65 0.11 17.68 15.02
C MET A 65 0.14 18.55 16.27
N GLU A 66 -0.44 18.08 17.38
CA GLU A 66 -0.42 18.78 18.68
C GLU A 66 1.01 18.99 19.21
N GLU A 67 1.87 17.98 19.12
CA GLU A 67 3.28 18.14 19.49
C GLU A 67 4.00 19.12 18.58
N ASN A 68 3.73 19.08 17.28
CA ASN A 68 4.36 19.97 16.30
C ASN A 68 3.95 21.43 16.51
N THR A 69 2.67 21.71 16.81
CA THR A 69 2.20 23.06 17.13
C THR A 69 2.87 23.57 18.40
N LEU A 70 2.91 22.78 19.47
CA LEU A 70 3.59 23.14 20.72
C LEU A 70 5.08 23.42 20.52
N LEU A 71 5.77 22.64 19.69
CA LEU A 71 7.18 22.88 19.37
C LEU A 71 7.37 24.16 18.55
N ARG A 72 6.50 24.44 17.58
CA ARG A 72 6.54 25.69 16.80
C ARG A 72 6.33 26.92 17.68
N GLU A 73 5.39 26.87 18.61
CA GLU A 73 5.16 27.93 19.60
C GLU A 73 6.40 28.16 20.48
N LYS A 74 7.03 27.09 20.97
CA LYS A 74 8.27 27.18 21.77
C LYS A 74 9.45 27.75 20.99
N LEU A 75 9.54 27.47 19.68
CA LEU A 75 10.60 27.97 18.80
C LEU A 75 10.37 29.42 18.37
N GLN A 76 9.14 29.94 18.44
CA GLN A 76 8.80 31.31 18.05
C GLN A 76 8.10 32.08 19.17
N PRO A 77 8.77 32.40 20.28
CA PRO A 77 8.16 33.21 21.34
C PRO A 77 7.84 34.67 20.90
N ASN A 78 8.26 35.11 19.71
CA ASN A 78 8.16 36.52 19.26
C ASN A 78 7.87 36.71 17.74
N ARG A 79 7.12 35.83 17.08
CA ARG A 79 6.60 36.15 15.72
C ARG A 79 5.07 36.16 15.74
N PRO A 80 4.42 37.25 15.28
CA PRO A 80 2.97 37.32 15.24
C PRO A 80 2.42 36.19 14.38
N THR A 81 1.39 35.53 14.89
CA THR A 81 0.61 34.50 14.21
C THR A 81 -0.11 35.11 13.01
N GLU A 82 0.45 34.93 11.82
CA GLU A 82 -0.29 35.08 10.57
C GLU A 82 -0.86 33.72 10.19
N ALA A 83 -2.18 33.60 10.38
CA ALA A 83 -2.97 32.50 9.90
C ALA A 83 -3.25 32.68 8.39
N ALA A 84 -3.24 31.54 7.69
CA ALA A 84 -3.73 31.29 6.33
C ALA A 84 -2.76 31.58 5.15
N ASN A 85 -2.37 30.48 4.48
CA ASN A 85 -2.03 30.34 3.06
C ASN A 85 -1.21 31.45 2.37
N GLU A 86 0.07 31.17 2.08
CA GLU A 86 0.60 31.28 0.72
C GLU A 86 1.94 30.54 0.57
N VAL A 87 2.09 29.87 -0.57
CA VAL A 87 3.31 29.20 -1.01
C VAL A 87 4.19 30.26 -1.65
N VAL A 88 5.21 30.76 -0.95
CA VAL A 88 6.30 31.52 -1.58
C VAL A 88 7.61 31.11 -0.92
N LEU A 89 8.41 30.35 -1.66
CA LEU A 89 9.84 30.21 -1.40
C LEU A 89 10.48 31.50 -1.87
N ASP A 90 11.02 32.31 -0.95
CA ASP A 90 12.01 33.31 -1.34
C ASP A 90 13.12 33.47 -0.27
N ASP A 91 14.34 33.45 -0.81
CA ASP A 91 15.61 33.99 -0.36
C ASP A 91 16.31 33.42 0.90
N ILE A 92 17.17 32.42 0.66
CA ILE A 92 18.40 32.20 1.44
C ILE A 92 19.55 32.92 0.72
N PRO A 93 20.16 33.99 1.28
CA PRO A 93 21.36 34.58 0.70
C PRO A 93 22.62 33.86 1.20
N GLY A 94 23.34 33.20 0.26
CA GLY A 94 24.79 32.93 0.24
C GLY A 94 25.38 32.04 1.35
N GLU A 95 26.21 31.03 1.13
CA GLU A 95 27.16 30.74 0.04
C GLU A 95 27.25 29.22 -0.12
N HIS A 96 26.92 28.69 -1.30
CA HIS A 96 27.38 27.36 -1.70
C HIS A 96 28.22 27.54 -2.95
N ALA A 97 29.54 27.39 -2.81
CA ALA A 97 30.45 27.30 -3.93
C ALA A 97 30.09 26.04 -4.73
N GLU A 98 29.36 26.22 -5.83
CA GLU A 98 29.04 25.13 -6.75
C GLU A 98 30.30 24.78 -7.57
N ALA A 99 31.01 23.74 -7.13
CA ALA A 99 31.97 23.07 -7.99
C ALA A 99 31.19 22.20 -8.98
N ASN A 100 31.24 22.56 -10.27
CA ASN A 100 30.66 21.78 -11.35
C ASN A 100 31.40 20.44 -11.47
N VAL A 101 30.86 19.37 -10.89
CA VAL A 101 31.33 18.00 -11.09
C VAL A 101 30.50 17.37 -12.21
N GLU A 102 31.12 17.23 -13.37
CA GLU A 102 30.55 16.51 -14.51
C GLU A 102 30.51 15.02 -14.18
N THR A 103 29.33 14.50 -13.84
CA THR A 103 29.10 13.07 -13.62
C THR A 103 28.43 12.46 -14.84
N GLU A 104 29.12 11.54 -15.54
CA GLU A 104 28.51 10.78 -16.64
C GLU A 104 27.35 9.91 -16.12
N LEU A 105 26.17 10.10 -16.71
CA LEU A 105 24.98 9.32 -16.40
C LEU A 105 24.97 8.00 -17.19
N CYS A 106 25.45 6.93 -16.57
CA CYS A 106 25.40 5.59 -17.15
C CYS A 106 24.04 4.92 -16.89
N ILE A 107 23.06 5.12 -17.78
CA ILE A 107 21.84 4.31 -17.79
C ILE A 107 22.10 3.04 -18.59
N GLY A 108 22.46 1.95 -17.90
CA GLY A 108 22.61 0.63 -18.51
C GLY A 108 22.38 -0.50 -17.52
N CYS A 109 21.61 -1.52 -17.92
CA CYS A 109 21.51 -2.76 -17.14
C CYS A 109 22.88 -3.45 -17.09
N PRO A 110 23.35 -3.90 -15.91
CA PRO A 110 24.66 -4.54 -15.80
C PRO A 110 24.68 -5.85 -16.61
N GLY A 111 25.66 -6.01 -17.51
CA GLY A 111 25.99 -7.31 -18.10
C GLY A 111 25.64 -7.57 -19.57
N ARG A 112 25.47 -6.55 -20.43
CA ARG A 112 25.48 -6.78 -21.89
C ARG A 112 26.59 -5.98 -22.56
N GLY A 113 27.53 -6.70 -23.17
CA GLY A 113 28.69 -6.13 -23.86
C GLY A 113 28.26 -5.15 -24.95
N LYS A 114 28.99 -4.02 -25.03
CA LYS A 114 28.84 -3.02 -26.07
C LYS A 114 29.19 -3.66 -27.42
N THR A 115 28.22 -3.70 -28.34
CA THR A 115 28.54 -3.74 -29.76
C THR A 115 28.45 -2.29 -30.22
N ASP A 116 29.60 -1.66 -30.39
CA ASP A 116 29.67 -0.29 -30.89
C ASP A 116 29.33 -0.33 -32.38
N GLY A 117 28.14 0.13 -32.72
CA GLY A 117 27.68 0.33 -34.08
C GLY A 117 26.87 1.62 -34.17
N ILE A 118 27.53 2.73 -34.51
CA ILE A 118 26.89 3.98 -35.00
C ILE A 118 27.88 4.55 -36.04
N LEU A 119 27.62 4.35 -37.35
CA LEU A 119 26.90 5.26 -38.26
C LEU A 119 27.50 6.67 -38.28
N GLN A 120 28.38 6.93 -39.26
CA GLN A 120 28.79 8.27 -39.69
C GLN A 120 27.96 8.67 -40.92
N GLY A 121 27.33 9.84 -40.83
CA GLY A 121 26.82 10.58 -41.99
C GLY A 121 27.91 11.37 -42.70
#